data_AF-A0A0L1J0K5-F1
#
_entry.id   AF-A0A0L1J0K5-F1
#
_cell.length_a   1.000
_cell.length_b   1.000
_cell.length_c   1.000
_cell.angle_alpha   90.00
_cell.angle_beta   90.00
_cell.angle_gamma   90.00
#
_symmetry.space_group_name_H-M   'P 1'
#
loop_
_entity.id
_entity.type
_entity.pdbx_description
1 polymer ?
#
loop_
_entity_poly.entity_id
_entity_poly.type
_entity_poly.pdbx_seq_one_letter_code
_entity_poly.pdbx_strand_id
1 'polypeptide(L)'
;MLARYHPDDLADYVLVGVEEVKRFDIALFRVCKSISSDRGETHLEHRDTSRARWQVTASELQFPMPKNELMWNAITENEWKSAATEGIEHINLSDSMELQWISNSAELLQLT
;
A
#
# COMPACT_ATOMS: atom_id res chain seq x y z
N MET A 1 -3.43 17.13 9.49
CA MET A 1 -4.88 17.01 9.72
C MET A 1 -5.45 16.48 8.41
N LEU A 2 -5.81 15.19 8.33
CA LEU A 2 -6.41 14.66 7.10
C LEU A 2 -7.72 15.43 6.86
N ALA A 3 -7.84 16.06 5.68
CA ALA A 3 -9.01 16.83 5.32
C ALA A 3 -10.28 15.98 5.47
N ARG A 4 -11.31 16.55 6.07
CA ARG A 4 -12.61 15.88 6.22
C ARG A 4 -13.28 15.84 4.85
N TYR A 5 -13.53 14.65 4.36
CA TYR A 5 -14.28 14.30 3.15
C TYR A 5 -15.64 15.04 3.06
N HIS A 6 -15.95 15.61 1.89
CA HIS A 6 -17.29 16.10 1.54
C HIS A 6 -17.92 15.20 0.47
N PRO A 7 -19.22 14.84 0.57
CA PRO A 7 -19.89 13.96 -0.41
C PRO A 7 -19.95 14.51 -1.85
N ASP A 8 -19.76 15.83 -2.01
CA ASP A 8 -19.69 16.49 -3.31
C ASP A 8 -18.27 16.52 -3.91
N ASP A 9 -17.26 16.01 -3.18
CA ASP A 9 -15.94 15.80 -3.74
C ASP A 9 -16.04 14.69 -4.79
N LEU A 10 -15.75 15.05 -6.05
CA LEU A 10 -15.78 14.20 -7.24
C LEU A 10 -15.31 12.77 -6.89
N ALA A 11 -16.09 11.75 -7.23
CA ALA A 11 -15.79 10.34 -6.94
C ALA A 11 -14.33 9.94 -7.28
N ASP A 12 -13.75 10.60 -8.28
CA ASP A 12 -12.35 10.49 -8.67
C ASP A 12 -11.39 10.84 -7.52
N TYR A 13 -11.61 11.93 -6.77
CA TYR A 13 -10.78 12.31 -5.61
C TYR A 13 -10.81 11.27 -4.48
N VAL A 14 -11.96 10.63 -4.25
CA VAL A 14 -12.09 9.55 -3.26
C VAL A 14 -11.27 8.34 -3.68
N LEU A 15 -11.38 7.95 -4.95
CA LEU A 15 -10.65 6.82 -5.50
C LEU A 15 -9.14 7.03 -5.41
N VAL A 16 -8.67 8.26 -5.64
CA VAL A 16 -7.26 8.59 -5.52
C VAL A 16 -6.80 8.52 -4.07
N GLY A 17 -7.59 9.06 -3.13
CA GLY A 17 -7.27 8.95 -1.71
C GLY A 17 -7.07 7.49 -1.28
N VAL A 18 -7.93 6.59 -1.77
CA VAL A 18 -7.80 5.14 -1.53
C VAL A 18 -6.53 4.57 -2.15
N GLU A 19 -6.26 4.87 -3.41
CA GLU A 19 -5.06 4.39 -4.11
C GLU A 19 -3.76 4.91 -3.48
N GLU A 20 -3.75 6.14 -2.95
CA GLU A 20 -2.59 6.73 -2.28
C GLU A 20 -2.29 6.08 -0.92
N VAL A 21 -3.33 5.78 -0.13
CA VAL A 21 -3.18 5.05 1.14
C VAL A 21 -2.58 3.67 0.91
N LYS A 22 -3.09 2.90 -0.08
CA LYS A 22 -2.52 1.59 -0.44
C LYS A 22 -1.04 1.69 -0.80
N ARG A 23 -0.65 2.71 -1.58
CA ARG A 23 0.76 2.91 -1.97
C ARG A 23 1.64 3.27 -0.79
N PHE A 24 1.16 4.14 0.11
CA PHE A 24 1.88 4.48 1.34
C PHE A 24 2.16 3.24 2.19
N ASP A 25 1.16 2.40 2.41
CA ASP A 25 1.31 1.17 3.19
C ASP A 25 2.32 0.20 2.56
N ILE A 26 2.34 0.09 1.24
CA ILE A 26 3.33 -0.72 0.51
C ILE A 26 4.74 -0.15 0.60
N ALA A 27 4.89 1.17 0.48
CA ALA A 27 6.18 1.82 0.64
C ALA A 27 6.72 1.61 2.07
N LEU A 28 5.85 1.77 3.08
CA LEU A 28 6.18 1.53 4.47
C LEU A 28 6.60 0.07 4.70
N PHE A 29 5.85 -0.90 4.16
CA PHE A 29 6.22 -2.31 4.18
C PHE A 29 7.63 -2.56 3.62
N ARG A 30 7.95 -1.99 2.46
CA ARG A 30 9.27 -2.13 1.82
C ARG A 30 10.38 -1.55 2.70
N VAL A 31 10.18 -0.35 3.26
CA VAL A 31 11.15 0.30 4.15
C VAL A 31 11.37 -0.55 5.41
N CYS A 32 10.30 -1.01 6.05
CA CYS A 32 10.32 -1.92 7.19
C CYS A 32 11.11 -3.21 6.90
N LYS A 33 10.88 -3.81 5.72
CA LYS A 33 11.62 -5.01 5.25
C LYS A 33 13.11 -4.71 5.06
N SER A 34 13.46 -3.61 4.39
CA SER A 34 14.86 -3.22 4.15
C SER A 34 15.63 -2.97 5.45
N ILE A 35 15.05 -2.24 6.40
CA ILE A 35 15.69 -1.97 7.72
C ILE A 35 15.87 -3.26 8.52
N SER A 36 14.93 -4.20 8.39
CA SER A 36 15.01 -5.49 9.10
C SER A 36 16.05 -6.44 8.50
N SER A 37 16.25 -6.42 7.17
CA SER A 37 17.25 -7.24 6.48
C SER A 37 18.68 -6.81 6.80
N ASP A 38 18.92 -5.50 6.94
CA ASP A 38 20.25 -4.92 7.23
C ASP A 38 20.76 -5.24 8.65
N ARG A 39 19.88 -5.75 9.52
CA ARG A 39 20.20 -6.15 10.90
C ARG A 39 20.62 -7.63 11.04
N GLY A 40 20.75 -8.36 9.93
CA GLY A 40 20.87 -9.82 9.90
C GLY A 40 22.26 -10.43 9.78
N GLU A 41 23.35 -9.67 9.64
CA GLU A 41 24.70 -10.24 9.42
C GLU A 41 25.66 -10.20 10.63
N THR A 42 25.25 -9.66 11.77
CA THR A 42 26.08 -9.79 12.98
C THR A 42 25.62 -10.99 13.78
N HIS A 43 26.34 -12.11 13.61
CA HIS A 43 26.52 -13.14 14.63
C HIS A 43 26.52 -12.49 16.02
N LEU A 44 25.64 -12.93 16.92
CA LEU A 44 26.01 -13.44 18.25
C LEU A 44 24.76 -13.72 19.08
N GLU A 45 24.93 -14.74 19.90
CA GLU A 45 24.01 -15.36 20.82
C GLU A 45 23.37 -14.38 21.83
N HIS A 46 22.34 -14.87 22.52
CA HIS A 46 21.67 -14.28 23.69
C HIS A 46 20.44 -13.39 23.43
N ARG A 47 19.29 -14.06 23.43
CA ARG A 47 18.11 -13.80 24.28
C ARG A 47 18.07 -12.40 24.91
N ASP A 48 17.19 -11.54 24.38
CA ASP A 48 16.21 -10.87 25.23
C ASP A 48 14.98 -10.38 24.46
N THR A 49 13.83 -10.64 25.07
CA THR A 49 12.48 -10.24 24.67
C THR A 49 12.36 -8.73 24.49
N SER A 50 11.55 -8.27 23.52
CA SER A 50 11.11 -6.87 23.28
C SER A 50 11.90 -5.97 22.31
N ARG A 51 12.65 -6.52 21.34
CA ARG A 51 12.89 -5.74 20.11
C ARG A 51 11.61 -5.70 19.30
N ALA A 52 10.89 -4.58 19.36
CA ALA A 52 9.77 -4.29 18.48
C ALA A 52 10.21 -4.56 17.03
N ARG A 53 9.80 -5.71 16.49
CA ARG A 53 9.96 -6.03 15.07
C ARG A 53 9.03 -5.06 14.37
N TRP A 54 9.57 -3.98 13.84
CA TRP A 54 8.86 -3.11 12.90
C TRP A 54 8.77 -3.84 11.55
N GLN A 55 8.35 -5.11 11.57
CA GLN A 55 8.15 -5.96 10.42
C GLN A 55 6.65 -6.01 10.20
N VAL A 56 6.14 -5.03 9.46
CA VAL A 56 4.90 -5.24 8.73
C VAL A 56 5.20 -6.37 7.74
N THR A 57 4.42 -7.44 7.80
CA THR A 57 4.53 -8.60 6.91
C THR A 57 3.55 -8.46 5.76
N ALA A 58 3.85 -9.05 4.60
CA ALA A 58 2.93 -9.03 3.47
C ALA A 58 1.56 -9.68 3.82
N SER A 59 1.54 -10.61 4.78
CA SER A 59 0.33 -11.25 5.32
C SER A 59 -0.59 -10.29 6.09
N GLU A 60 -0.08 -9.17 6.58
CA GLU A 60 -0.87 -8.16 7.30
C GLU A 60 -1.47 -7.10 6.35
N LEU A 61 -1.12 -7.13 5.06
CA LEU A 61 -1.60 -6.17 4.06
C LEU A 61 -2.96 -6.61 3.48
N GLN A 62 -4.03 -6.13 4.14
CA GLN A 62 -5.43 -6.41 3.82
C GLN A 62 -6.03 -5.43 2.80
N PHE A 63 -5.32 -5.23 1.69
CA PHE A 63 -5.80 -4.41 0.58
C PHE A 63 -5.20 -4.94 -0.74
N PRO A 64 -5.86 -4.70 -1.88
CA PRO A 64 -5.35 -5.15 -3.17
C PRO A 64 -4.12 -4.37 -3.62
N MET A 65 -3.30 -4.97 -4.50
CA MET A 65 -2.17 -4.27 -5.12
C MET A 65 -2.63 -3.00 -5.86
N PRO A 66 -1.93 -1.86 -5.74
CA PRO A 66 -2.22 -0.67 -6.54
C PRO A 66 -2.17 -1.00 -8.03
N LYS A 67 -3.20 -0.59 -8.79
CA LYS A 67 -3.32 -0.92 -10.22
C LYS A 67 -3.05 0.26 -11.14
N ASN A 68 -3.22 1.48 -10.65
CA ASN A 68 -3.11 2.69 -11.47
C ASN A 68 -1.69 3.28 -11.38
N GLU A 69 -0.77 2.79 -12.21
CA GLU A 69 0.61 3.34 -12.28
C GLU A 69 0.64 4.75 -12.89
N LEU A 70 -0.27 5.07 -13.81
CA LEU A 70 -0.34 6.38 -14.44
C LEU A 70 -0.64 7.48 -13.41
N MET A 71 -1.55 7.20 -12.48
CA MET A 71 -1.86 8.09 -11.36
C MET A 71 -0.66 8.31 -10.44
N TRP A 72 0.17 7.29 -10.25
CA TRP A 72 1.40 7.40 -9.45
C TRP A 72 2.48 8.25 -10.13
N ASN A 73 2.61 8.12 -11.44
CA ASN A 73 3.63 8.81 -12.22
C ASN A 73 3.19 10.20 -12.68
N ALA A 74 1.94 10.60 -12.42
CA ALA A 74 1.42 11.91 -12.78
C ALA A 74 2.14 13.01 -11.98
N ILE A 75 2.67 14.01 -12.70
CA ILE A 75 3.38 15.14 -12.10
C ILE A 75 2.45 16.35 -12.02
N THR A 76 1.56 16.48 -12.99
CA THR A 76 0.61 17.60 -13.09
C THR A 76 -0.82 17.18 -12.74
N GLU A 77 -1.63 18.15 -12.31
CA GLU A 77 -3.06 17.95 -12.03
C GLU A 77 -3.82 17.42 -13.26
N ASN A 78 -3.44 17.84 -14.47
CA ASN A 78 -4.09 17.38 -15.70
C ASN A 78 -3.74 15.93 -16.05
N GLU A 79 -2.48 15.54 -15.93
CA GLU A 79 -2.06 14.14 -16.09
C GLU A 79 -2.76 13.25 -15.07
N TRP A 80 -2.84 13.73 -13.83
CA TRP A 80 -3.52 13.02 -12.76
C TRP A 80 -5.02 12.88 -13.03
N LYS A 81 -5.70 13.95 -13.47
CA LYS A 81 -7.13 13.90 -13.81
C LYS A 81 -7.37 12.95 -14.97
N SER A 82 -6.51 12.97 -15.99
CA SER A 82 -6.59 12.04 -17.12
C SER A 82 -6.39 10.59 -16.69
N ALA A 83 -5.40 10.32 -15.84
CA ALA A 83 -5.14 8.99 -15.28
C ALA A 83 -6.21 8.54 -14.29
N ALA A 84 -6.87 9.50 -13.63
CA ALA A 84 -8.06 9.23 -12.85
C ALA A 84 -9.21 8.83 -13.76
N THR A 85 -9.44 9.44 -14.93
CA THR A 85 -10.55 9.00 -15.82
C THR A 85 -10.23 7.72 -16.60
N GLU A 86 -8.97 7.48 -16.93
CA GLU A 86 -8.52 6.38 -17.77
C GLU A 86 -8.13 5.16 -16.91
N GLY A 87 -9.01 4.16 -16.84
CA GLY A 87 -8.76 2.93 -16.07
C GLY A 87 -9.47 2.84 -14.72
N ILE A 88 -10.46 3.69 -14.44
CA ILE A 88 -11.48 3.39 -13.41
C ILE A 88 -12.30 2.21 -13.92
N GLU A 89 -11.85 0.99 -13.63
CA GLU A 89 -12.83 -0.02 -13.24
C GLU A 89 -13.55 0.60 -12.03
N HIS A 90 -14.84 0.88 -12.15
CA HIS A 90 -15.63 1.44 -11.06
C HIS A 90 -15.41 0.57 -9.82
N ILE A 91 -14.49 0.97 -8.95
CA ILE A 91 -14.22 0.25 -7.72
C ILE A 91 -15.48 0.42 -6.90
N ASN A 92 -16.23 -0.66 -6.79
CA ASN A 92 -17.37 -0.67 -5.93
C ASN A 92 -16.85 -0.48 -4.51
N LEU A 93 -17.11 0.69 -3.90
CA LEU A 93 -16.68 1.00 -2.54
C LEU A 93 -17.26 0.03 -1.50
N SER A 94 -18.31 -0.71 -1.85
CA SER A 94 -18.86 -1.77 -1.00
C SER A 94 -18.19 -3.14 -1.20
N ASP A 95 -17.35 -3.31 -2.22
CA ASP A 95 -16.57 -4.52 -2.46
C ASP A 95 -15.20 -4.37 -1.81
N SER A 96 -14.93 -5.16 -0.77
CA SER A 96 -13.65 -5.17 -0.07
C SER A 96 -12.51 -5.73 -0.94
N MET A 97 -12.83 -6.36 -2.07
CA MET A 97 -11.88 -7.02 -2.98
C MET A 97 -10.96 -8.01 -2.25
N GLU A 98 -11.47 -8.66 -1.20
CA GLU A 98 -10.73 -9.55 -0.29
C GLU A 98 -9.90 -10.62 -1.01
N LEU A 99 -10.44 -11.20 -2.08
CA LEU A 99 -9.74 -12.20 -2.88
C LEU A 99 -8.45 -11.67 -3.52
N GLN A 100 -8.38 -10.37 -3.78
CA GLN A 100 -7.25 -9.69 -4.42
C GLN A 100 -6.26 -9.10 -3.41
N TRP A 101 -6.48 -9.27 -2.10
CA TRP A 101 -5.60 -8.73 -1.08
C TRP A 101 -4.19 -9.31 -1.16
N ILE A 102 -3.22 -8.45 -0.87
CA ILE A 102 -1.80 -8.81 -0.88
C ILE A 102 -1.52 -9.93 0.14
N SER A 103 -2.24 -9.96 1.25
CA SER A 103 -2.19 -11.04 2.25
C SER A 103 -2.36 -12.44 1.64
N ASN A 104 -3.19 -12.59 0.61
CA ASN A 104 -3.45 -13.88 -0.03
C ASN A 104 -2.28 -14.37 -0.90
N SER A 105 -1.38 -13.46 -1.28
CA SER A 105 -0.17 -13.76 -2.05
C SER A 105 1.11 -13.54 -1.23
N ALA A 106 0.98 -13.43 0.10
CA ALA A 106 2.09 -13.06 0.98
C ALA A 106 3.28 -14.04 0.90
N GLU A 107 3.03 -15.33 0.67
CA GLU A 107 4.07 -16.36 0.55
C GLU A 107 4.99 -16.11 -0.66
N LEU A 108 4.46 -15.61 -1.78
CA LEU A 108 5.24 -15.27 -2.97
C LEU A 108 6.18 -14.07 -2.72
N LEU A 109 5.77 -13.14 -1.85
CA LEU A 109 6.51 -11.93 -1.51
C LEU A 109 7.57 -12.15 -0.43
N GLN A 110 7.57 -13.32 0.22
CA GLN A 110 8.55 -13.72 1.24
C GLN A 110 9.75 -14.47 0.66
N LEU A 111 9.70 -14.91 -0.60
CA LEU A 111 10.76 -15.69 -1.29
C LEU A 111 11.86 -14.84 -1.98
N THR A 112 11.90 -13.53 -1.73
CA THR A 112 12.93 -12.59 -2.23
C THR A 112 13.60 -11.84 -1.10
#